data_AF-A0A9W8I688-F1
#
_entry.id   AF-A0A9W8I688-F1
#
_cell.length_a   1.000
_cell.length_b   1.000
_cell.length_c   1.000
_cell.angle_alpha   90.00
_cell.angle_beta   90.00
_cell.angle_gamma   90.00
#
_symmetry.space_group_name_H-M   'P 1'
#
loop_
_entity.id
_entity.type
_entity.pdbx_description
1 polymer ?
#
loop_
_entity_poly.entity_id
_entity_poly.type
_entity_poly.pdbx_seq_one_letter_code
_entity_poly.pdbx_strand_id
1 'polypeptide(L)' 'MVIGTNADDLGRGNSTQSKVDGRSGPGILAGVIARSAGLFENDKQVCACSGNTLWTEARLVGEGHRL' A
#
# COMPACT_ATOMS: atom_id res chain seq x y z
N MET A 1 -0.90 -9.23 -3.73
CA MET A 1 -1.93 -8.23 -3.35
C MET A 1 -2.50 -7.62 -4.62
N VAL A 2 -3.81 -7.41 -4.70
CA VAL A 2 -4.50 -6.81 -5.85
C VAL A 2 -5.52 -5.79 -5.35
N ILE A 3 -5.70 -4.69 -6.08
CA ILE A 3 -6.74 -3.67 -5.84
C ILE A 3 -7.77 -3.79 -6.97
N GLY A 4 -9.05 -3.98 -6.62
CA GLY A 4 -10.16 -4.05 -7.57
C GLY A 4 -10.65 -2.67 -8.04
N THR A 5 -11.36 -2.61 -9.17
CA THR A 5 -11.97 -1.38 -9.67
C THR A 5 -13.12 -0.87 -8.79
N ASN A 6 -13.88 -1.78 -8.18
CA ASN A 6 -15.07 -1.45 -7.39
C ASN A 6 -14.84 -1.69 -5.91
N ALA A 7 -15.69 -1.08 -5.07
CA ALA A 7 -15.77 -1.41 -3.67
C ALA A 7 -16.28 -2.85 -3.48
N ASP A 8 -15.64 -3.58 -2.56
CA ASP A 8 -16.04 -4.92 -2.16
C ASP A 8 -17.38 -4.87 -1.40
N ASP A 9 -18.34 -5.70 -1.80
CA ASP A 9 -19.66 -5.79 -1.16
C ASP A 9 -19.66 -6.67 0.12
N LEU A 10 -18.51 -7.21 0.49
CA LEU A 10 -18.22 -8.03 1.66
C LEU A 10 -19.09 -9.28 1.73
N GLY A 11 -19.47 -9.84 0.58
CA GLY A 11 -20.33 -11.00 0.52
C GLY A 11 -21.80 -10.68 0.82
N ARG A 12 -22.22 -9.41 0.82
CA ARG A 12 -23.59 -8.99 1.14
C ARG A 12 -24.49 -8.82 -0.09
N GLY A 13 -23.94 -8.97 -1.29
CA GLY A 13 -24.68 -8.94 -2.54
C GLY A 13 -25.43 -10.24 -2.82
N ASN A 14 -26.44 -10.15 -3.69
CA ASN A 14 -27.28 -11.28 -4.09
C ASN A 14 -26.70 -12.10 -5.25
N SER A 15 -25.58 -11.69 -5.85
CA SER A 15 -24.91 -12.45 -6.92
C SER A 15 -23.96 -13.50 -6.35
N THR A 16 -23.78 -14.62 -7.05
CA THR A 16 -22.81 -15.67 -6.66
C THR A 16 -21.40 -15.12 -6.52
N GLN A 17 -21.01 -14.15 -7.36
CA GLN A 17 -19.72 -13.48 -7.31
C GLN A 17 -19.46 -12.75 -5.98
N SER A 18 -20.50 -12.26 -5.30
CA SER A 18 -20.35 -11.58 -4.00
C SER A 18 -19.66 -12.48 -2.97
N LYS A 19 -19.95 -13.79 -2.98
CA LYS A 19 -19.33 -14.77 -2.08
C LYS A 19 -17.92 -15.21 -2.50
N VAL A 20 -17.49 -14.86 -3.71
CA VAL A 20 -16.21 -15.29 -4.28
C VAL A 20 -15.19 -14.16 -4.29
N ASP A 21 -15.56 -13.00 -4.83
CA ASP A 21 -14.65 -11.87 -5.07
C ASP A 21 -15.20 -10.54 -4.54
N GLY A 22 -16.30 -10.57 -3.78
CA GLY A 22 -16.93 -9.37 -3.24
C GLY A 22 -17.47 -8.44 -4.32
N ARG A 23 -17.62 -8.92 -5.56
CA ARG A 23 -17.99 -8.11 -6.73
C ARG A 23 -17.04 -6.91 -6.95
N SER A 24 -15.77 -7.05 -6.55
CA SER A 24 -14.77 -5.97 -6.61
C SER A 24 -14.33 -5.61 -8.03
N GLY A 25 -14.77 -6.37 -9.05
CA GLY A 25 -14.42 -6.14 -10.45
C GLY A 25 -12.96 -6.49 -10.78
N PRO A 26 -12.48 -6.12 -11.99
CA PRO A 26 -11.11 -6.41 -12.41
C PRO A 26 -10.04 -5.76 -11.52
N GLY A 27 -8.87 -6.37 -11.45
CA GLY A 27 -7.72 -5.77 -10.78
C GLY A 27 -7.15 -4.59 -11.56
N ILE A 28 -6.99 -3.43 -10.91
CA ILE A 28 -6.41 -2.21 -11.49
C ILE A 28 -4.95 -1.97 -11.06
N LEU A 29 -4.52 -2.60 -9.97
CA LEU A 29 -3.14 -2.58 -9.49
C LEU A 29 -2.83 -3.91 -8.80
N ALA A 30 -1.61 -4.40 -8.98
CA ALA A 30 -1.11 -5.57 -8.29
C ALA A 30 0.29 -5.33 -7.72
N GLY A 31 0.58 -5.98 -6.59
CA GLY A 31 1.87 -5.92 -5.92
C GLY A 31 2.24 -7.26 -5.29
N VAL A 32 3.52 -7.59 -5.32
CA VAL A 32 4.08 -8.74 -4.60
C VAL A 32 4.28 -8.34 -3.14
N ILE A 33 3.90 -9.23 -2.21
CA ILE A 33 4.15 -9.02 -0.79
C ILE A 33 5.61 -9.42 -0.53
N ALA A 34 6.45 -8.42 -0.27
CA ALA A 34 7.86 -8.61 0.01
C ALA A 34 8.15 -8.42 1.50
N ARG A 35 9.23 -9.05 1.99
CA ARG A 35 9.76 -8.75 3.32
C ARG A 35 10.33 -7.33 3.33
N SER A 36 10.08 -6.59 4.40
CA SER A 36 10.64 -5.26 4.65
C SER A 36 11.27 -5.25 6.04
N ALA A 37 12.19 -4.33 6.29
CA ALA A 37 12.71 -4.12 7.63
C ALA A 37 11.59 -3.68 8.59
N GLY A 38 11.73 -4.05 9.85
CA GLY A 38 10.83 -3.67 10.93
C GLY A 38 10.80 -2.15 11.17
N LEU A 39 9.91 -1.72 12.07
CA LEU A 39 9.80 -0.31 12.43
C LEU A 39 11.11 0.16 13.09
N PHE A 40 11.68 1.26 12.59
CA PHE A 40 12.95 1.85 13.04
C PHE A 40 14.21 1.00 12.82
N GLU A 41 14.14 -0.09 12.06
CA GLU A 41 15.33 -0.89 11.70
C GLU A 41 16.14 -0.25 10.57
N ASN A 42 15.49 0.50 9.67
CA ASN A 42 16.13 1.34 8.66
C ASN A 42 15.25 2.55 8.30
N ASP A 43 15.86 3.59 7.74
CA ASP A 43 15.13 4.67 7.08
C ASP A 43 14.68 4.17 5.70
N LYS A 44 13.36 4.13 5.44
CA LYS A 44 12.86 3.64 4.14
C LYS A 44 12.82 4.78 3.13
N GLN A 45 13.45 4.49 1.99
CA GLN A 45 13.47 5.35 0.82
C GLN A 45 12.97 4.54 -0.38
N VAL A 46 12.03 5.10 -1.13
CA VAL A 46 11.58 4.55 -2.40
C VAL A 46 12.36 5.24 -3.50
N CYS A 47 13.14 4.48 -4.25
CA CYS A 47 13.91 4.96 -5.38
C CYS A 47 13.50 4.24 -6.68
N ALA A 48 13.68 4.93 -7.81
CA ALA A 48 13.66 4.30 -9.11
C ALA A 48 14.99 3.57 -9.35
N CYS A 49 14.99 2.55 -10.22
CA CYS A 49 16.21 1.84 -10.61
C CYS A 49 17.28 2.76 -11.23
N SER A 50 16.91 3.96 -11.68
CA SER A 50 17.82 5.00 -12.16
C SER A 50 18.61 5.71 -11.03
N GLY A 51 18.33 5.39 -9.77
CA GLY A 51 18.94 6.03 -8.59
C GLY A 51 18.20 7.29 -8.12
N ASN A 52 17.17 7.73 -8.84
CA ASN A 52 16.38 8.90 -8.41
C ASN A 52 15.45 8.54 -7.26
N THR A 53 15.43 9.41 -6.24
CA THR A 53 14.52 9.27 -5.09
C THR A 53 13.12 9.68 -5.48
N LEU A 54 12.14 8.83 -5.22
CA LEU A 54 10.73 9.11 -5.45
C LEU A 54 10.05 9.60 -4.16
N TRP A 55 10.42 8.98 -3.03
CA TRP A 55 9.85 9.30 -1.73
C TRP A 55 10.76 8.81 -0.59
N THR A 56 10.71 9.50 0.56
CA THR A 56 11.44 9.15 1.78
C THR A 56 10.51 9.26 2.98
N GLU A 57 10.65 8.38 3.96
CA GLU A 57 9.95 8.49 5.25
C GLU A 57 10.34 9.76 6.01
N ALA A 58 9.37 10.54 6.48
CA ALA A 58 9.62 11.69 7.32
C ALA A 58 9.69 11.25 8.79
N ARG A 59 10.85 11.45 9.44
CA ARG A 59 10.95 11.33 10.89
C ARG A 59 10.50 12.64 11.51
N LEU A 60 9.37 12.63 12.22
CA LEU A 60 9.00 13.72 13.13
C LEU A 60 9.95 13.68 14.33
N VAL A 61 11.15 14.22 14.17
CA VAL A 61 12.03 14.50 15.32
C VAL A 61 11.41 15.68 16.05
N GLY A 62 10.74 15.38 17.17
CA GLY A 62 10.35 16.41 18.13
C GLY A 62 11.59 16.90 18.86
N GLU A 63 12.36 17.78 18.23
CA GLU A 63 13.35 18.60 18.95
C GLU A 63 13.26 20.05 18.48
N GLY A 64 13.20 20.92 19.49
CA GLY A 64 12.76 22.30 19.41
C GLY A 64 13.53 23.14 18.41
N HIS A 65 12.76 23.96 17.71
CA HIS A 65 13.19 25.17 17.05
C HIS A 65 14.05 26.01 18.01
N ARG A 66 15.36 26.05 17.80
CA ARG A 66 16.23 27.11 18.32
C ARG A 66 17.08 27.62 17.16
N LEU A 67 16.76 28.87 16.80
CA LEU A 67 17.52 29.90 16.08
C LEU A 67 18.72 29.43 15.24
#